data_AF-A0A9N9W8Y6-F1
#
_entry.id   AF-A0A9N9W8Y6-F1
#
_cell.length_a   1.000
_cell.length_b   1.000
_cell.length_c   1.000
_cell.angle_alpha   90.00
_cell.angle_beta   90.00
_cell.angle_gamma   90.00
#
_symmetry.space_group_name_H-M   'P 1'
#
loop_
_entity.id
_entity.type
_entity.pdbx_description
1 polymer ?
#
loop_
_entity_poly.entity_id
_entity_poly.type
_entity_poly.pdbx_seq_one_letter_code
_entity_poly.pdbx_strand_id
1 'polypeptide(L)'
;MSFSGKKFRRVRAENVEELLKVSKTNENVARMLQNTLPTFSFTRIDDVTFTFHLQTDNRQMNVTFKLGEETELERRDGSKVKVTYTLEGDNVLKQVIKSPDGKISYFKRDFGDKDMIMTITMDGTDVEAKIYYELVE
;
A
#
# COMPACT_ATOMS: atom_id res chain seq x y z
N MET A 1 -9.55 15.65 -4.46
CA MET A 1 -9.11 14.60 -3.52
C MET A 1 -8.08 15.16 -2.58
N SER A 2 -8.34 15.02 -1.28
CA SER A 2 -7.63 15.73 -0.21
C SER A 2 -6.21 15.21 0.06
N PHE A 3 -5.82 14.07 -0.53
CA PHE A 3 -4.53 13.42 -0.30
C PHE A 3 -3.52 13.55 -1.46
N SER A 4 -3.91 14.09 -2.61
CA SER A 4 -3.00 14.19 -3.78
C SER A 4 -1.85 15.15 -3.49
N GLY A 5 -0.61 14.72 -3.75
CA GLY A 5 0.61 15.49 -3.51
C GLY A 5 1.07 15.54 -2.05
N LYS A 6 0.27 15.05 -1.11
CA LYS A 6 0.64 14.93 0.31
C LYS A 6 1.55 13.73 0.53
N LYS A 7 2.55 13.88 1.41
CA LYS A 7 3.44 12.79 1.82
C LYS A 7 3.08 12.32 3.22
N PHE A 8 3.05 11.02 3.41
CA PHE A 8 2.68 10.37 4.66
C PHE A 8 3.83 9.50 5.13
N ARG A 9 4.30 9.70 6.35
CA ARG A 9 5.37 8.91 6.97
C ARG A 9 4.80 7.98 8.03
N ARG A 10 5.22 6.72 8.02
CA ARG A 10 4.84 5.74 9.04
C ARG A 10 5.31 6.22 10.41
N VAL A 11 4.41 6.22 11.39
CA VAL A 11 4.72 6.60 12.78
C VAL A 11 4.44 5.49 13.78
N ARG A 12 3.44 4.66 13.50
CA ARG A 12 3.03 3.58 14.40
C ARG A 12 2.51 2.41 13.59
N ALA A 13 2.61 1.21 14.14
CA ALA A 13 1.94 0.05 13.57
C ALA A 13 1.54 -0.93 14.67
N GLU A 14 0.43 -1.62 14.46
CA GLU A 14 -0.19 -2.55 15.38
C GLU A 14 -0.42 -3.88 14.65
N ASN A 15 -0.25 -4.98 15.38
CA ASN A 15 -0.46 -6.35 14.90
C ASN A 15 0.41 -6.78 13.69
N VAL A 16 1.52 -6.07 13.48
CA VAL A 16 2.47 -6.34 12.39
C VAL A 16 3.13 -7.69 12.52
N GLU A 17 3.49 -8.12 13.74
CA GLU A 17 4.17 -9.40 13.95
C GLU A 17 3.27 -10.60 13.65
N GLU A 18 1.99 -10.53 14.00
CA GLU A 18 1.01 -11.57 13.68
C GLU A 18 0.81 -11.67 12.18
N LEU A 19 0.59 -10.52 11.52
CA LEU A 19 0.45 -10.50 10.08
C LEU A 19 1.73 -10.98 9.39
N LEU A 20 2.91 -10.62 9.88
CA LEU A 20 4.19 -11.07 9.32
C LEU A 20 4.40 -12.59 9.43
N LYS A 21 3.96 -13.20 10.55
CA LYS A 21 4.03 -14.66 10.74
C LYS A 21 3.16 -15.39 9.72
N VAL A 22 1.97 -14.87 9.46
CA VAL A 22 1.02 -15.41 8.49
C VAL A 22 1.44 -15.08 7.05
N SER A 23 2.03 -13.91 6.85
CA SER A 23 2.51 -13.41 5.57
C SER A 23 3.90 -13.89 5.19
N LYS A 24 4.47 -14.90 5.88
CA LYS A 24 5.82 -15.44 5.58
C LYS A 24 6.00 -15.85 4.12
N THR A 25 4.91 -16.11 3.41
CA THR A 25 4.91 -16.44 1.97
C THR A 25 4.57 -15.25 1.06
N ASN A 26 4.07 -14.13 1.59
CA ASN A 26 3.78 -12.93 0.80
C ASN A 26 4.87 -11.88 1.04
N GLU A 27 5.87 -11.88 0.16
CA GLU A 27 7.01 -10.98 0.26
C GLU A 27 6.64 -9.49 0.25
N ASN A 28 5.51 -9.09 -0.35
CA ASN A 28 5.11 -7.68 -0.38
C ASN A 28 4.71 -7.18 1.00
N VAL A 29 3.81 -7.95 1.63
CA VAL A 29 3.34 -7.64 2.98
C VAL A 29 4.55 -7.70 3.92
N ALA A 30 5.38 -8.73 3.81
CA ALA A 30 6.58 -8.85 4.64
C ALA A 30 7.53 -7.65 4.49
N ARG A 31 7.88 -7.24 3.26
CA ARG A 31 8.77 -6.08 3.01
C ARG A 31 8.15 -4.76 3.48
N MET A 32 6.84 -4.58 3.28
CA MET A 32 6.10 -3.40 3.75
C MET A 32 6.16 -3.29 5.28
N LEU A 33 5.92 -4.41 5.96
CA LEU A 33 5.92 -4.50 7.41
C LEU A 33 7.31 -4.30 8.02
N GLN A 34 8.35 -4.83 7.37
CA GLN A 34 9.76 -4.69 7.78
C GLN A 34 10.32 -3.27 7.60
N ASN A 35 9.80 -2.50 6.65
CA ASN A 35 10.23 -1.11 6.47
C ASN A 35 9.70 -0.23 7.60
N THR A 36 10.60 0.25 8.46
CA THR A 36 10.26 0.92 9.72
C THR A 36 9.70 2.33 9.54
N LEU A 37 10.22 3.11 8.59
CA LEU A 37 9.84 4.53 8.36
C LEU A 37 9.60 4.89 6.87
N PRO A 38 8.84 4.09 6.08
CA PRO A 38 8.52 4.46 4.72
C PRO A 38 7.71 5.77 4.69
N THR A 39 8.07 6.63 3.75
CA THR A 39 7.29 7.80 3.36
C THR A 39 6.68 7.52 2.00
N PHE A 40 5.38 7.74 1.84
CA PHE A 40 4.73 7.59 0.55
C PHE A 40 3.89 8.81 0.18
N SER A 41 3.68 9.03 -1.11
CA SER A 41 2.74 10.04 -1.62
C SER A 41 2.01 9.51 -2.85
N PHE A 42 0.78 9.98 -3.04
CA PHE A 42 0.02 9.73 -4.25
C PHE A 42 -0.14 11.04 -4.99
N THR A 43 0.27 11.09 -6.26
CA THR A 43 0.12 12.27 -7.11
C THR A 43 -0.92 11.95 -8.17
N ARG A 44 -2.04 12.68 -8.16
CA ARG A 44 -3.05 12.57 -9.21
C ARG A 44 -2.52 13.19 -10.50
N ILE A 45 -2.55 12.42 -11.59
CA ILE A 45 -2.18 12.89 -12.93
C ILE A 45 -3.42 13.31 -13.71
N ASP A 46 -4.47 12.50 -13.68
CA ASP A 46 -5.77 12.78 -14.30
C ASP A 46 -6.93 12.23 -13.44
N ASP A 47 -8.14 12.08 -13.97
CA ASP A 47 -9.29 11.58 -13.21
C ASP A 47 -9.14 10.15 -12.68
N VAL A 48 -8.40 9.30 -13.40
CA VAL A 48 -8.25 7.88 -13.09
C VAL A 48 -6.79 7.46 -12.89
N THR A 49 -5.83 8.25 -13.35
CA THR A 49 -4.39 7.93 -13.30
C THR A 49 -3.72 8.62 -12.12
N PHE A 50 -2.98 7.83 -11.35
CA PHE A 50 -2.22 8.27 -10.19
C PHE A 50 -0.80 7.73 -10.24
N THR A 51 0.15 8.51 -9.71
CA THR A 51 1.51 8.06 -9.47
C THR A 51 1.71 7.84 -7.97
N PHE A 52 1.97 6.58 -7.60
CA PHE A 52 2.41 6.21 -6.27
C PHE A 52 3.92 6.41 -6.16
N HIS A 53 4.33 7.25 -5.23
CA HIS A 53 5.72 7.44 -4.86
C HIS A 53 5.93 6.80 -3.49
N LEU A 54 6.92 5.93 -3.39
CA LEU A 54 7.36 5.31 -2.15
C LEU A 54 8.84 5.60 -1.94
N GLN A 55 9.16 6.27 -0.85
CA GLN A 55 10.50 6.56 -0.41
C GLN A 55 10.78 5.81 0.89
N THR A 56 11.84 5.03 0.87
CA THR A 56 12.41 4.33 2.03
C THR A 56 13.87 4.75 2.17
N ASP A 57 14.47 4.58 3.34
CA ASP A 57 15.86 5.00 3.59
C ASP A 57 16.86 4.45 2.56
N ASN A 58 16.56 3.28 2.00
CA ASN A 58 17.46 2.60 1.07
C ASN A 58 17.08 2.81 -0.40
N ARG A 59 15.82 3.12 -0.73
CA ARG A 59 15.31 3.16 -2.12
C ARG A 59 14.09 4.05 -2.30
N GLN A 60 13.96 4.60 -3.50
CA GLN A 60 12.76 5.28 -3.99
C GLN A 60 12.14 4.49 -5.14
N MET A 61 10.81 4.44 -5.20
CA MET A 61 10.04 3.74 -6.23
C MET A 61 8.85 4.61 -6.64
N ASN A 62 8.69 4.80 -7.94
CA ASN A 62 7.58 5.54 -8.51
C ASN A 62 6.81 4.61 -9.45
N VAL A 63 5.51 4.47 -9.25
CA VAL A 63 4.64 3.59 -10.03
C VAL A 63 3.41 4.38 -10.46
N THR A 64 3.22 4.53 -11.77
CA THR A 64 1.99 5.10 -12.32
C THR A 64 0.99 3.98 -12.59
N PHE A 65 -0.23 4.14 -12.09
CA PHE A 65 -1.31 3.16 -12.20
C PHE A 65 -2.65 3.87 -12.47
N LYS A 66 -3.62 3.12 -12.99
CA LYS A 66 -4.99 3.59 -13.18
C LYS A 66 -5.94 2.97 -12.17
N LEU A 67 -6.86 3.76 -11.64
CA LEU A 67 -7.93 3.31 -10.76
C LEU A 67 -8.89 2.41 -11.53
N GLY A 68 -9.27 1.29 -10.91
CA GLY A 68 -10.14 0.27 -11.49
C GLY A 68 -9.45 -0.69 -12.46
N GLU A 69 -8.19 -0.44 -12.84
CA GLU A 69 -7.45 -1.27 -13.79
C GLU A 69 -6.48 -2.21 -13.07
N GLU A 70 -6.45 -3.48 -13.48
CA GLU A 70 -5.45 -4.44 -12.98
C GLU A 70 -4.12 -4.19 -13.69
N THR A 71 -3.12 -3.73 -12.94
CA THR A 71 -1.77 -3.47 -13.45
C THR A 71 -0.85 -4.62 -13.06
N GLU A 72 -0.13 -5.18 -14.02
CA GLU A 72 0.94 -6.16 -13.75
C GLU A 72 2.24 -5.42 -13.43
N LEU A 73 2.75 -5.59 -12.21
CA LEU A 73 4.06 -5.11 -11.79
C LEU A 73 5.04 -6.27 -11.77
N GLU A 74 6.05 -6.19 -12.62
CA GLU A 74 7.20 -7.09 -12.58
C GLU A 74 8.19 -6.59 -11.52
N ARG A 75 8.48 -7.47 -10.56
CA ARG A 75 9.49 -7.22 -9.54
C ARG A 75 10.88 -7.48 -10.09
N ARG A 76 11.87 -6.92 -9.38
CA ARG A 76 13.30 -7.15 -9.64
C ARG A 76 13.73 -8.62 -9.54
N ASP A 77 13.00 -9.44 -8.80
CA ASP A 77 13.22 -10.90 -8.70
C ASP A 77 12.58 -11.68 -9.88
N GLY A 78 11.98 -10.98 -10.85
CA GLY A 78 11.29 -11.58 -12.00
C GLY A 78 9.86 -12.03 -11.68
N SER A 79 9.40 -11.93 -10.43
CA SER A 79 8.02 -12.26 -10.08
C SER A 79 7.05 -11.16 -10.54
N LYS A 80 5.95 -11.58 -11.16
CA LYS A 80 4.88 -10.68 -11.60
C LYS A 80 3.75 -10.68 -10.58
N VAL A 81 3.26 -9.49 -10.23
CA VAL A 81 2.02 -9.37 -9.44
C VAL A 81 1.02 -8.48 -10.10
N LYS A 82 -0.24 -8.82 -9.88
CA LYS A 82 -1.37 -8.03 -10.31
C LYS A 82 -1.79 -7.15 -9.16
N VAL A 83 -1.82 -5.85 -9.42
CA VAL A 83 -2.25 -4.84 -8.43
C VAL A 83 -3.40 -4.06 -9.03
N THR A 84 -4.48 -3.95 -8.27
CA THR A 84 -5.63 -3.12 -8.62
C THR A 84 -5.82 -2.08 -7.53
N TYR A 85 -5.95 -0.83 -7.92
CA TYR A 85 -6.30 0.26 -7.02
C TYR A 85 -7.72 0.70 -7.29
N THR A 86 -8.52 0.88 -6.25
CA THR A 86 -9.90 1.33 -6.34
C THR A 86 -10.10 2.41 -5.29
N LEU A 87 -10.65 3.54 -5.71
CA LEU A 87 -10.98 4.61 -4.78
C LEU A 87 -12.45 4.51 -4.38
N GLU A 88 -12.70 4.49 -3.08
CA GLU A 88 -14.03 4.57 -2.50
C GLU A 88 -14.25 5.98 -1.92
N GLY A 89 -15.17 6.73 -2.54
CA GLY A 89 -15.35 8.15 -2.22
C GLY A 89 -14.12 8.97 -2.58
N ASP A 90 -13.80 9.97 -1.75
CA ASP A 90 -12.69 10.91 -1.99
C ASP A 90 -11.44 10.65 -1.15
N ASN A 91 -11.55 9.80 -0.11
CA ASN A 91 -10.55 9.67 0.95
C ASN A 91 -10.14 8.22 1.25
N VAL A 92 -10.78 7.21 0.66
CA VAL A 92 -10.45 5.79 0.94
C VAL A 92 -9.90 5.13 -0.32
N LEU A 93 -8.63 4.73 -0.28
CA LEU A 93 -7.98 4.01 -1.38
C LEU A 93 -7.83 2.53 -1.00
N LYS A 94 -8.55 1.66 -1.71
CA LYS A 94 -8.36 0.22 -1.66
C LYS A 94 -7.31 -0.21 -2.67
N GLN A 95 -6.40 -1.07 -2.25
CA GLN A 95 -5.42 -1.71 -3.09
C GLN A 95 -5.53 -3.22 -2.87
N VAL A 96 -5.64 -3.96 -3.97
CA VAL A 96 -5.67 -5.42 -3.98
C VAL A 96 -4.43 -5.91 -4.70
N ILE A 97 -3.62 -6.73 -4.02
CA ILE A 97 -2.45 -7.36 -4.61
C ILE A 97 -2.72 -8.85 -4.73
N LYS A 98 -2.67 -9.37 -5.94
CA LYS A 98 -2.70 -10.81 -6.22
C LYS A 98 -1.28 -11.27 -6.54
N SER A 99 -0.78 -12.12 -5.68
CA SER A 99 0.52 -12.74 -5.81
C SER A 99 0.44 -13.96 -6.76
N PRO A 100 1.54 -14.32 -7.47
CA PRO A 100 1.52 -15.40 -8.46
C PRO A 100 1.28 -16.78 -7.82
N ASP A 101 1.51 -16.91 -6.51
CA ASP A 101 1.19 -18.07 -5.69
C ASP A 101 -0.31 -18.17 -5.32
N GLY A 102 -1.16 -17.32 -5.91
CA GLY A 102 -2.61 -17.31 -5.71
C GLY A 102 -3.08 -16.57 -4.45
N LYS A 103 -2.17 -16.06 -3.63
CA LYS A 103 -2.53 -15.31 -2.42
C LYS A 103 -2.96 -13.89 -2.73
N ILE A 104 -4.05 -13.46 -2.12
CA ILE A 104 -4.59 -12.11 -2.25
C ILE A 104 -4.36 -11.34 -0.96
N SER A 105 -3.95 -10.08 -1.09
CA SER A 105 -3.79 -9.17 0.04
C SER A 105 -4.51 -7.87 -0.23
N TYR A 106 -5.26 -7.43 0.77
CA TYR A 106 -6.08 -6.25 0.71
C TYR A 106 -5.44 -5.17 1.58
N PHE A 107 -5.32 -3.99 1.02
CA PHE A 107 -4.78 -2.81 1.67
C PHE A 107 -5.85 -1.74 1.58
N LYS A 108 -6.40 -1.33 2.71
CA LYS A 108 -7.34 -0.22 2.79
C LYS A 108 -6.61 0.99 3.38
N ARG A 109 -6.56 2.08 2.65
CA ARG A 109 -5.93 3.33 3.05
C ARG A 109 -6.99 4.39 3.29
N ASP A 110 -7.18 4.80 4.54
CA ASP A 110 -8.11 5.85 4.93
C ASP A 110 -7.32 7.14 5.18
N PHE A 111 -7.57 8.16 4.36
CA PHE A 111 -6.88 9.45 4.41
C PHE A 111 -7.71 10.46 5.21
N GLY A 112 -7.21 10.84 6.37
CA GLY A 112 -7.70 11.98 7.14
C GLY A 112 -7.10 13.30 6.68
N ASP A 113 -7.34 14.37 7.46
CA ASP A 113 -6.80 15.70 7.16
C ASP A 113 -5.28 15.77 7.34
N LYS A 114 -4.79 15.16 8.44
CA LYS A 114 -3.38 15.18 8.87
C LYS A 114 -2.80 13.80 9.14
N ASP A 115 -3.63 12.77 9.17
CA ASP A 115 -3.23 11.40 9.42
C ASP A 115 -3.73 10.49 8.30
N MET A 116 -3.20 9.28 8.29
CA MET A 116 -3.63 8.24 7.38
C MET A 116 -3.52 6.90 8.08
N ILE A 117 -4.56 6.10 8.00
CA ILE A 117 -4.62 4.76 8.59
C ILE A 117 -4.66 3.74 7.48
N MET A 118 -3.68 2.84 7.45
CA MET A 118 -3.66 1.70 6.56
C MET A 118 -4.04 0.43 7.30
N THR A 119 -5.06 -0.26 6.82
CA THR A 119 -5.40 -1.62 7.25
C THR A 119 -4.92 -2.61 6.20
N ILE A 120 -4.20 -3.65 6.63
CA ILE A 120 -3.78 -4.76 5.77
C ILE A 120 -4.48 -6.02 6.24
N THR A 121 -5.11 -6.73 5.33
CA THR A 121 -5.69 -8.05 5.54
C THR A 121 -5.26 -9.02 4.45
N MET A 122 -5.22 -10.31 4.75
CA MET A 122 -4.88 -11.36 3.80
C MET A 122 -6.04 -12.31 3.60
N ASP A 123 -6.28 -12.68 2.35
CA ASP A 123 -7.31 -13.64 2.01
C ASP A 123 -7.02 -15.01 2.62
N GLY A 124 -8.05 -15.63 3.21
CA GLY A 124 -7.94 -16.91 3.91
C GLY A 124 -7.44 -16.82 5.35
N THR A 125 -7.32 -15.63 5.94
CA THR A 125 -6.82 -15.43 7.31
C THR A 125 -7.63 -14.35 8.02
N ASP A 126 -7.87 -14.49 9.32
CA ASP A 126 -8.62 -13.50 10.12
C ASP A 126 -7.70 -12.43 10.76
N VAL A 127 -6.46 -12.32 10.29
CA VAL A 127 -5.47 -11.41 10.84
C VAL A 127 -5.49 -10.08 10.07
N GLU A 128 -5.68 -8.97 10.80
CA GLU A 128 -5.46 -7.63 10.29
C GLU A 128 -4.25 -6.97 10.96
N ALA A 129 -3.53 -6.13 10.23
CA ALA A 129 -2.56 -5.19 10.79
C ALA A 129 -2.97 -3.75 10.46
N LYS A 130 -2.73 -2.84 11.40
CA LYS A 130 -3.00 -1.40 11.23
C LYS A 130 -1.70 -0.63 11.26
N ILE A 131 -1.46 0.21 10.27
CA ILE A 131 -0.29 1.08 10.19
C ILE A 131 -0.77 2.52 10.14
N TYR A 132 -0.25 3.33 11.05
CA TYR A 132 -0.59 4.73 11.21
C TYR A 132 0.51 5.57 10.59
N TYR A 133 0.09 6.56 9.81
CA TYR A 133 0.95 7.51 9.15
C TYR A 133 0.54 8.93 9.50
N GLU A 134 1.52 9.81 9.54
CA GLU A 134 1.31 11.25 9.72
C GLU A 134 1.72 11.99 8.45
N LEU A 135 0.98 13.06 8.14
CA LEU A 135 1.32 14.00 7.09
C LEU A 135 2.67 14.67 7.41
N VAL A 136 3.60 14.59 6.46
CA VAL A 136 4.89 15.27 6.50
C VAL A 136 4.98 16.17 5.26
N GLU A 137 4.84 17.48 5.43
CA GLU A 137 5.04 18.46 4.35
C GLU A 137 6.50 18.47 3.87
#